data_AF-A0A8C0HIX7-F1
#
_entry.id   AF-A0A8C0HIX7-F1
#
_cell.length_a   1.000
_cell.length_b   1.000
_cell.length_c   1.000
_cell.angle_alpha   90.00
_cell.angle_beta   90.00
_cell.angle_gamma   90.00
#
_symmetry.space_group_name_H-M   'P 1'
#
loop_
_entity.id
_entity.type
_entity.pdbx_description
1 polymer ?
#
loop_
_entity_poly.entity_id
_entity_poly.type
_entity_poly.pdbx_seq_one_letter_code
_entity_poly.pdbx_strand_id
1 'polypeptide(L)'
;HGMRTSAFALVLALALASSVTPAERKCHLSGLWRNEQDSLMEISAVRDDGDFQGKYLTRVTLASVCARVSPLKGAQQQPGEGGWPTFAFTVRWDKFSNATTAFAGQCFVDTGGKETLTTMWLLREAVGSLEEDWKATRVGRNVFTRKRTPKGKILPIWSPSCEDASSPTP
;
A
#
# COMPACT_ATOMS: atom_id res chain seq x y z
N HIS A 1 -8.72 -56.38 37.39
CA HIS A 1 -9.58 -55.55 36.51
C HIS A 1 -10.34 -54.57 37.38
N GLY A 2 -10.37 -53.25 37.18
CA GLY A 2 -9.77 -52.38 36.19
C GLY A 2 -9.95 -50.94 36.67
N MET A 3 -8.87 -50.16 36.70
CA MET A 3 -8.88 -48.73 37.00
C MET A 3 -7.73 -48.11 36.21
N ARG A 4 -7.89 -48.04 34.88
CA ARG A 4 -6.85 -47.49 33.99
C ARG A 4 -7.43 -46.97 32.67
N THR A 5 -8.58 -46.32 32.72
CA THR A 5 -9.26 -45.80 31.52
C THR A 5 -9.75 -44.36 31.62
N SER A 6 -9.49 -43.64 32.72
CA SER A 6 -10.02 -42.27 32.90
C SER A 6 -9.00 -41.14 32.68
N ALA A 7 -7.69 -41.42 32.73
CA ALA A 7 -6.68 -40.37 32.54
C ALA A 7 -6.33 -40.12 31.06
N PHE A 8 -6.43 -41.15 30.20
CA PHE A 8 -6.12 -41.04 28.78
C PHE A 8 -7.21 -40.32 27.97
N ALA A 9 -8.46 -40.36 28.43
CA ALA A 9 -9.57 -39.66 27.77
C ALA A 9 -9.50 -38.13 27.96
N LEU A 10 -8.99 -37.65 29.11
CA LEU A 10 -8.89 -36.22 29.38
C LEU A 10 -7.74 -35.54 28.62
N VAL A 11 -6.65 -36.26 28.37
CA VAL A 11 -5.49 -35.72 27.63
C VAL A 11 -5.81 -35.57 26.13
N LEU A 12 -6.69 -36.42 25.58
CA LEU A 12 -7.10 -36.34 24.18
C LEU A 12 -8.08 -35.19 23.90
N ALA A 13 -8.85 -34.75 24.90
CA ALA A 13 -9.78 -33.63 24.76
C ALA A 13 -9.09 -32.24 24.80
N LEU A 14 -7.91 -32.13 25.41
CA LEU A 14 -7.12 -30.89 25.40
C LEU A 14 -6.26 -30.70 24.13
N ALA A 15 -6.13 -31.72 23.29
CA ALA A 15 -5.37 -31.63 22.03
C ALA A 15 -6.16 -31.06 20.85
N LEU A 16 -7.47 -30.80 21.02
CA LEU A 16 -8.35 -30.27 19.97
C LEU A 16 -8.65 -28.77 20.10
N ALA A 17 -7.98 -28.06 21.01
CA ALA A 17 -7.84 -26.61 20.90
C ALA A 17 -6.81 -26.32 19.80
N SER A 18 -7.16 -26.65 18.56
CA SER A 18 -6.53 -26.03 17.40
C SER A 18 -6.69 -24.54 17.61
N SER A 19 -5.58 -23.88 17.87
CA SER A 19 -5.47 -22.44 17.75
C SER A 19 -5.87 -22.13 16.31
N VAL A 20 -7.14 -21.80 16.12
CA VAL A 20 -7.57 -21.02 14.97
C VAL A 20 -6.83 -19.70 15.16
N THR A 21 -5.61 -19.63 14.64
CA THR A 21 -4.99 -18.36 14.37
C THR A 21 -6.05 -17.62 13.55
N PRO A 22 -6.49 -16.43 13.97
CA PRO A 22 -7.38 -15.65 13.13
C PRO A 22 -6.70 -15.63 11.78
N ALA A 23 -7.34 -16.16 10.74
CA ALA A 23 -6.84 -16.02 9.39
C ALA A 23 -6.50 -14.54 9.28
N GLU A 24 -5.21 -14.20 9.21
CA GLU A 24 -4.78 -12.81 9.09
C GLU A 24 -5.67 -12.23 8.02
N ARG A 25 -6.45 -11.19 8.33
CA ARG A 25 -7.40 -10.62 7.38
C ARG A 25 -6.59 -10.18 6.16
N LYS A 26 -6.54 -11.05 5.14
CA LYS A 26 -5.78 -10.81 3.92
C LYS A 26 -6.49 -9.71 3.14
N CYS A 27 -5.73 -9.01 2.33
CA CYS A 27 -6.12 -7.78 1.65
C CYS A 27 -6.56 -6.64 2.57
N HIS A 28 -6.04 -6.60 3.80
CA HIS A 28 -6.07 -5.38 4.59
C HIS A 28 -4.97 -4.42 4.12
N LEU A 29 -5.36 -3.27 3.55
CA LEU A 29 -4.42 -2.38 2.87
C LEU A 29 -3.42 -1.68 3.81
N SER A 30 -3.70 -1.58 5.10
CA SER A 30 -2.78 -0.95 6.05
C SER A 30 -1.39 -1.59 6.04
N GLY A 31 -0.38 -0.75 6.21
CA GLY A 31 1.03 -1.14 6.24
C GLY A 31 1.82 -0.63 5.04
N LEU A 32 2.99 -1.22 4.84
CA LEU A 32 3.99 -0.77 3.89
C LEU A 32 4.01 -1.65 2.63
N TRP A 33 4.02 -0.97 1.48
CA TRP A 33 3.99 -1.54 0.16
C TRP A 33 5.14 -0.99 -0.69
N ARG A 34 5.65 -1.81 -1.61
CA ARG A 34 6.66 -1.43 -2.60
C ARG A 34 6.22 -1.89 -3.98
N ASN A 35 6.29 -1.01 -4.98
CA ASN A 35 6.05 -1.39 -6.38
C ASN A 35 7.32 -1.87 -7.09
N GLU A 36 7.16 -2.36 -8.31
CA GLU A 36 8.25 -2.83 -9.19
C GLU A 36 9.24 -1.73 -9.61
N GLN A 37 8.90 -0.46 -9.38
CA GLN A 37 9.78 0.71 -9.62
C GLN A 37 10.44 1.22 -8.33
N ASP A 38 10.35 0.46 -7.23
CA ASP A 38 10.90 0.81 -5.91
C ASP A 38 10.27 2.02 -5.21
N SER A 39 9.13 2.50 -5.72
CA SER A 39 8.31 3.46 -4.98
C SER A 39 7.69 2.79 -3.76
N LEU A 40 7.57 3.55 -2.68
CA LEU A 40 7.06 3.08 -1.41
C LEU A 40 5.74 3.75 -1.06
N MET A 41 4.84 2.98 -0.47
CA MET A 41 3.53 3.45 -0.04
C MET A 41 3.24 2.91 1.36
N GLU A 42 2.86 3.79 2.28
CA GLU A 42 2.43 3.44 3.63
C GLU A 42 0.98 3.88 3.81
N ILE A 43 0.11 2.90 4.06
CA ILE A 43 -1.31 3.13 4.30
C ILE A 43 -1.54 3.00 5.82
N SER A 44 -2.21 3.99 6.40
CA SER A 44 -2.62 3.99 7.81
C SER A 44 -3.72 2.94 8.05
N ALA A 45 -4.26 2.88 9.27
CA ALA A 45 -5.45 2.06 9.53
C ALA A 45 -6.58 2.40 8.52
N VAL A 46 -7.13 1.36 7.87
CA VAL A 46 -8.36 1.48 7.08
C VAL A 46 -9.52 1.57 8.07
N ARG A 47 -10.38 2.55 7.90
CA ARG A 47 -11.55 2.78 8.75
C ARG A 47 -12.68 1.81 8.38
N ASP A 48 -13.69 1.70 9.25
CA ASP A 48 -14.83 0.80 9.03
C ASP A 48 -15.67 1.18 7.80
N ASP A 49 -15.67 2.46 7.43
CA ASP A 49 -16.27 2.99 6.20
C ASP A 49 -15.44 2.73 4.94
N GLY A 50 -14.25 2.12 5.08
CA GLY A 50 -13.32 1.83 3.99
C GLY A 50 -12.32 2.95 3.72
N ASP A 51 -12.48 4.13 4.33
CA ASP A 51 -11.58 5.27 4.09
C ASP A 51 -10.20 5.02 4.69
N PHE A 52 -9.18 5.49 3.99
CA PHE A 52 -7.82 5.48 4.47
C PHE A 52 -7.01 6.68 4.00
N GLN A 53 -5.94 6.93 4.74
CA GLN A 53 -4.92 7.92 4.40
C GLN A 53 -3.54 7.29 4.48
N GLY A 54 -2.55 7.98 3.92
CA GLY A 54 -1.19 7.46 3.93
C GLY A 54 -0.17 8.42 3.38
N LYS A 55 0.97 7.84 3.03
CA LYS A 55 2.11 8.54 2.44
C LYS A 55 2.65 7.73 1.26
N TYR A 56 3.05 8.43 0.22
CA TYR A 56 3.66 7.87 -0.98
C TYR A 56 5.03 8.52 -1.20
N LEU A 57 6.04 7.70 -1.48
CA LEU A 57 7.36 8.14 -1.90
C LEU A 57 7.66 7.51 -3.26
N THR A 58 7.60 8.31 -4.31
CA THR A 58 7.99 7.86 -5.64
C THR A 58 9.51 7.73 -5.75
N ARG A 59 9.98 6.70 -6.46
CA ARG A 59 11.40 6.58 -6.83
C ARG A 59 11.71 7.31 -8.13
N VAL A 60 10.70 7.54 -8.96
CA VAL A 60 10.80 8.15 -10.29
C VAL A 60 10.03 9.46 -10.34
N THR A 61 10.63 10.49 -10.93
CA THR A 61 10.02 11.80 -11.14
C THR A 61 10.23 12.22 -12.59
N LEU A 62 9.30 13.03 -13.13
CA LEU A 62 9.34 13.50 -14.51
C LEU A 62 10.22 14.74 -14.66
N ALA A 63 10.02 15.71 -13.78
CA ALA A 63 10.98 16.78 -13.59
C ALA A 63 12.10 16.18 -12.73
N SER A 64 13.35 16.37 -13.12
CA SER A 64 14.60 16.00 -12.43
C SER A 64 14.77 16.64 -11.03
N VAL A 65 13.65 16.89 -10.35
CA VAL A 65 13.47 17.39 -9.00
C VAL A 65 13.45 16.19 -8.06
N CYS A 66 14.09 16.36 -6.91
CA CYS A 66 14.15 15.34 -5.87
C CYS A 66 12.73 14.97 -5.38
N ALA A 67 12.40 13.68 -5.45
CA ALA A 67 11.13 13.15 -4.96
C ALA A 67 10.98 13.39 -3.44
N ARG A 68 9.80 13.86 -3.01
CA ARG A 68 9.48 14.04 -1.59
C ARG A 68 8.26 13.23 -1.20
N VAL A 69 8.20 12.82 0.07
CA VAL A 69 7.04 12.09 0.62
C VAL A 69 5.78 12.94 0.50
N SER A 70 4.80 12.41 -0.22
CA SER A 70 3.54 13.05 -0.58
C SER A 70 2.35 12.37 0.11
N PRO A 71 1.33 13.13 0.55
CA PRO A 71 0.14 12.53 1.15
C PRO A 71 -0.70 11.76 0.13
N LEU A 72 -1.32 10.68 0.58
CA LEU A 72 -2.36 9.97 -0.17
C LEU A 72 -3.64 9.82 0.66
N LYS A 73 -4.79 9.74 -0.04
CA LYS A 73 -6.11 9.45 0.53
C LYS A 73 -6.90 8.57 -0.42
N GLY A 74 -7.67 7.63 0.12
CA GLY A 74 -8.42 6.68 -0.69
C GLY A 74 -9.48 5.94 0.11
N ALA A 75 -10.14 5.01 -0.58
CA ALA A 75 -11.15 4.14 -0.01
C ALA A 75 -11.00 2.72 -0.55
N GLN A 76 -11.32 1.74 0.30
CA GLN A 76 -11.34 0.33 0.00
C GLN A 76 -12.77 -0.20 0.07
N GLN A 77 -13.20 -0.97 -0.93
CA GLN A 77 -14.48 -1.68 -0.87
C GLN A 77 -14.43 -2.77 0.19
N GLN A 78 -15.57 -3.01 0.85
CA GLN A 78 -15.70 -4.17 1.72
C GLN A 78 -15.50 -5.45 0.91
N PRO A 79 -14.91 -6.51 1.49
CA PRO A 79 -14.86 -7.81 0.84
C PRO A 79 -16.28 -8.28 0.49
N GLY A 80 -16.55 -8.50 -0.79
CA GLY A 80 -17.83 -9.01 -1.28
C GLY A 80 -17.83 -10.54 -1.42
N GLU A 81 -18.99 -11.12 -1.71
CA GLU A 81 -19.09 -12.55 -2.05
C GLU A 81 -18.32 -12.81 -3.37
N GLY A 82 -17.25 -13.61 -3.29
CA GLY A 82 -16.54 -14.14 -4.46
C GLY A 82 -15.36 -13.32 -4.99
N GLY A 83 -14.95 -12.22 -4.34
CA GLY A 83 -13.83 -11.41 -4.82
C GLY A 83 -13.02 -10.71 -3.74
N TRP A 84 -11.72 -10.53 -4.01
CA TRP A 84 -10.84 -9.68 -3.20
C TRP A 84 -11.20 -8.19 -3.39
N PRO A 85 -11.05 -7.36 -2.35
CA PRO A 85 -11.53 -5.98 -2.37
C PRO A 85 -10.78 -5.11 -3.40
N THR A 86 -11.55 -4.29 -4.12
CA THR A 86 -11.03 -3.19 -4.93
C THR A 86 -10.82 -1.95 -4.07
N PHE A 87 -9.98 -1.04 -4.55
CA PHE A 87 -9.69 0.21 -3.85
C PHE A 87 -9.26 1.27 -4.85
N ALA A 88 -9.33 2.52 -4.41
CA ALA A 88 -8.77 3.65 -5.14
C ALA A 88 -8.15 4.66 -4.16
N PHE A 89 -7.12 5.36 -4.60
CA PHE A 89 -6.53 6.45 -3.83
C PHE A 89 -5.95 7.53 -4.76
N THR A 90 -5.81 8.73 -4.23
CA THR A 90 -5.12 9.85 -4.88
C THR A 90 -3.85 10.19 -4.12
N VAL A 91 -2.81 10.60 -4.86
CA VAL A 91 -1.56 11.14 -4.34
C VAL A 91 -1.45 12.59 -4.79
N ARG A 92 -1.26 13.50 -3.84
CA ARG A 92 -1.04 14.93 -4.12
C ARG A 92 0.45 15.22 -4.03
N TRP A 93 1.11 15.58 -5.13
CA TRP A 93 2.57 15.77 -5.18
C TRP A 93 3.05 17.13 -4.62
N ASP A 94 2.38 17.61 -3.58
CA ASP A 94 2.34 18.99 -3.07
C ASP A 94 3.68 19.62 -2.63
N LYS A 95 4.74 18.81 -2.50
CA LYS A 95 6.07 19.27 -2.07
C LYS A 95 7.08 19.47 -3.19
N PHE A 96 6.80 18.97 -4.40
CA PHE A 96 7.77 19.02 -5.50
C PHE A 96 7.13 19.06 -6.91
N SER A 97 5.80 19.04 -7.01
CA SER A 97 5.05 19.17 -8.26
C SER A 97 3.63 19.69 -8.00
N ASN A 98 3.00 20.27 -9.02
CA ASN A 98 1.58 20.64 -8.99
C ASN A 98 0.67 19.55 -9.59
N ALA A 99 1.22 18.36 -9.88
CA ALA A 99 0.48 17.24 -10.43
C ALA A 99 -0.30 16.47 -9.34
N THR A 100 -1.25 15.64 -9.79
CA THR A 100 -1.96 14.66 -8.95
C THR A 100 -1.98 13.31 -9.65
N THR A 101 -1.82 12.21 -8.90
CA THR A 101 -2.01 10.86 -9.45
C THR A 101 -3.18 10.18 -8.78
N ALA A 102 -4.10 9.62 -9.57
CA ALA A 102 -5.14 8.71 -9.08
C ALA A 102 -4.75 7.27 -9.41
N PHE A 103 -4.88 6.38 -8.44
CA PHE A 103 -4.70 4.94 -8.57
C PHE A 103 -6.05 4.24 -8.34
N ALA A 104 -6.32 3.20 -9.13
CA ALA A 104 -7.41 2.27 -8.91
C ALA A 104 -6.88 0.86 -9.08
N GLY A 105 -7.33 -0.06 -8.24
CA GLY A 105 -6.79 -1.41 -8.25
C GLY A 105 -7.56 -2.41 -7.41
N GLN A 106 -6.97 -3.59 -7.32
CA GLN A 106 -7.49 -4.72 -6.58
C GLN A 106 -6.35 -5.44 -5.87
N CYS A 107 -6.61 -5.89 -4.66
CA CYS A 107 -5.69 -6.76 -3.94
C CYS A 107 -5.92 -8.21 -4.36
N PHE A 108 -4.86 -9.02 -4.45
CA PHE A 108 -4.93 -10.45 -4.70
C PHE A 108 -4.07 -11.20 -3.70
N VAL A 109 -4.53 -12.38 -3.30
CA VAL A 109 -3.79 -13.31 -2.46
C VAL A 109 -3.54 -14.58 -3.27
N ASP A 110 -2.28 -15.01 -3.38
CA ASP A 110 -1.95 -16.26 -4.05
C ASP A 110 -2.14 -17.48 -3.13
N THR A 111 -1.94 -18.69 -3.68
CA THR A 111 -2.04 -19.95 -2.94
C THR A 111 -1.03 -20.07 -1.80
N GLY A 112 0.05 -19.27 -1.81
CA GLY A 112 1.04 -19.17 -0.74
C GLY A 112 0.71 -18.10 0.31
N GLY A 113 -0.43 -17.41 0.18
CA GLY A 113 -0.84 -16.35 1.10
C GLY A 113 -0.14 -15.01 0.90
N LYS A 114 0.60 -14.84 -0.22
CA LYS A 114 1.28 -13.59 -0.55
C LYS A 114 0.30 -12.61 -1.19
N GLU A 115 0.29 -11.40 -0.66
CA GLU A 115 -0.56 -10.32 -1.14
C GLU A 115 0.13 -9.45 -2.20
N THR A 116 -0.63 -9.12 -3.24
CA THR A 116 -0.22 -8.26 -4.33
C THR A 116 -1.32 -7.24 -4.61
N LEU A 117 -0.99 -5.96 -4.76
CA LEU A 117 -1.91 -4.95 -5.25
C LEU A 117 -1.64 -4.69 -6.72
N THR A 118 -2.60 -4.97 -7.60
CA THR A 118 -2.49 -4.61 -9.02
C THR A 118 -3.24 -3.31 -9.25
N THR A 119 -2.59 -2.32 -9.82
CA THR A 119 -3.15 -0.98 -9.98
C THR A 119 -2.95 -0.45 -11.39
N MET A 120 -3.92 0.33 -11.85
CA MET A 120 -3.75 1.32 -12.91
C MET A 120 -3.70 2.70 -12.28
N TRP A 121 -3.00 3.62 -12.93
CA TRP A 121 -2.94 5.00 -12.49
C TRP A 121 -3.07 5.99 -13.63
N LEU A 122 -3.60 7.15 -13.29
CA LEU A 122 -3.63 8.35 -14.12
C LEU A 122 -2.85 9.44 -13.40
N LEU A 123 -1.77 9.92 -14.01
CA LEU A 123 -1.04 11.11 -13.57
C LEU A 123 -1.57 12.30 -14.36
N ARG A 124 -2.08 13.28 -13.65
CA ARG A 124 -2.58 14.53 -14.19
C ARG A 124 -1.62 15.67 -13.86
N GLU A 125 -1.03 16.27 -14.90
CA GLU A 125 -0.25 17.50 -14.80
C GLU A 125 -1.16 18.74 -14.80
N ALA A 126 -0.70 19.78 -14.12
CA ALA A 126 -1.26 21.12 -14.28
C ALA A 126 -0.71 21.73 -15.59
N VAL A 127 -1.58 22.29 -16.40
CA VAL A 127 -1.24 22.97 -17.66
C VAL A 127 -1.75 24.41 -17.65
N GLY A 128 -1.15 25.27 -18.47
CA GLY A 128 -1.41 26.72 -18.43
C GLY A 128 -2.74 27.12 -19.08
N SER A 129 -3.28 26.27 -19.96
CA SER A 129 -4.52 26.56 -20.68
C SER A 129 -5.25 25.27 -21.11
N LEU A 130 -6.48 25.41 -21.60
CA LEU A 130 -7.29 24.28 -22.06
C LEU A 130 -6.72 23.66 -23.34
N GLU A 131 -6.08 24.44 -24.19
CA GLU A 131 -5.43 23.97 -25.42
C GLU A 131 -4.27 23.01 -25.14
N GLU A 132 -3.72 23.04 -23.91
CA GLU A 132 -2.67 22.13 -23.47
C GLU A 132 -3.21 20.86 -22.77
N ASP A 133 -4.53 20.76 -22.54
CA ASP A 133 -5.14 19.65 -21.79
C ASP A 133 -4.86 18.27 -22.41
N TRP A 134 -4.80 18.20 -23.74
CA TRP A 134 -4.64 16.95 -24.49
C TRP A 134 -3.38 16.17 -24.12
N LYS A 135 -2.32 16.86 -23.66
CA LYS A 135 -1.03 16.26 -23.25
C LYS A 135 -0.89 16.07 -21.74
N ALA A 136 -1.88 16.52 -20.95
CA ALA A 136 -1.74 16.67 -19.50
C ALA A 136 -1.96 15.37 -18.70
N THR A 137 -2.39 14.28 -19.35
CA THR A 137 -2.73 13.03 -18.66
C THR A 137 -1.87 11.87 -19.15
N ARG A 138 -1.14 11.23 -18.24
CA ARG A 138 -0.41 9.98 -18.49
C ARG A 138 -1.09 8.82 -17.77
N VAL A 139 -0.96 7.63 -18.33
CA VAL A 139 -1.50 6.38 -17.76
C VAL A 139 -0.40 5.36 -17.57
N GLY A 140 -0.52 4.50 -16.56
CA GLY A 140 0.38 3.39 -16.37
C GLY A 140 -0.13 2.35 -15.38
N ARG A 141 0.72 1.36 -15.12
CA ARG A 141 0.48 0.24 -14.21
C ARG A 141 1.49 0.24 -13.09
N ASN A 142 1.07 -0.16 -11.90
CA ASN A 142 2.00 -0.62 -10.87
C ASN A 142 1.48 -1.87 -10.16
N VAL A 143 2.41 -2.71 -9.74
CA VAL A 143 2.18 -3.92 -8.96
C VAL A 143 2.92 -3.80 -7.64
N PHE A 144 2.17 -3.69 -6.54
CA PHE A 144 2.75 -3.55 -5.21
C PHE A 144 2.79 -4.89 -4.48
N THR A 145 3.85 -5.09 -3.69
CA THR A 145 3.97 -6.22 -2.76
C THR A 145 4.26 -5.70 -1.36
N ARG A 146 3.88 -6.49 -0.34
CA ARG A 146 4.14 -6.12 1.06
C ARG A 146 5.65 -5.99 1.31
N LYS A 147 6.05 -4.92 1.96
CA LYS A 147 7.41 -4.72 2.46
C LYS A 147 7.42 -4.99 3.96
N ARG A 148 8.25 -5.92 4.41
CA ARG A 148 8.46 -6.19 5.85
C ARG A 148 8.97 -4.90 6.50
N THR A 149 8.30 -4.45 7.56
CA THR A 149 8.80 -3.39 8.43
C THR A 149 9.71 -4.01 9.49
N PRO A 150 11.02 -3.73 9.51
CA PRO A 150 11.79 -3.87 10.74
C PRO A 150 11.13 -2.95 11.77
N LYS A 151 10.89 -3.45 13.00
CA LYS A 151 10.27 -2.67 14.09
C LYS A 151 10.86 -1.25 14.11
N GLY A 152 10.00 -0.24 13.96
CA GLY A 152 10.35 1.18 14.13
C GLY A 152 10.74 1.98 12.89
N LYS A 153 10.66 1.46 11.65
CA LYS A 153 11.01 2.25 10.45
C LYS A 153 9.79 2.65 9.61
N ILE A 154 9.35 3.90 9.82
CA ILE A 154 8.31 4.62 9.07
C ILE A 154 8.98 5.21 7.81
N LEU A 155 8.24 5.42 6.72
CA LEU A 155 8.72 6.01 5.46
C LEU A 155 9.69 7.21 5.54
N PRO A 156 9.62 8.13 6.54
CA PRO A 156 10.55 9.25 6.67
C PRO A 156 12.03 8.86 6.59
N ILE A 157 12.41 7.69 7.11
CA ILE A 157 13.80 7.22 7.16
C ILE A 157 14.34 6.84 5.76
N TRP A 158 13.47 6.61 4.77
CA TRP A 158 13.86 6.25 3.41
C TRP A 158 13.76 7.37 2.38
N SER A 159 13.41 8.59 2.82
CA SER A 159 13.52 9.74 1.93
C SER A 159 15.01 9.93 1.62
N PRO A 160 15.45 9.92 0.35
CA PRO A 160 16.81 10.34 0.04
C PRO A 160 17.01 11.76 0.60
N SER A 161 18.18 12.03 1.20
CA SER A 161 18.53 13.40 1.55
C SER A 161 18.62 14.18 0.24
N CYS A 162 17.61 15.00 -0.03
CA CYS A 162 17.76 16.07 -0.97
C CYS A 162 18.72 17.06 -0.27
N GLU A 163 20.03 16.84 -0.34
CA GLU A 163 20.95 17.94 -0.05
C GLU A 163 20.59 19.05 -1.05
N ASP A 164 20.41 20.26 -0.51
CA ASP A 164 19.94 21.38 -1.30
C ASP A 164 20.84 21.53 -2.53
N ALA A 165 20.25 21.40 -3.71
CA ALA A 165 20.86 21.78 -4.98
C ALA A 165 20.97 23.32 -5.04
N SER A 166 21.60 23.92 -4.03
CA SER A 166 21.93 25.32 -3.94
C SER A 166 23.43 25.45 -3.82
N SER A 167 24.09 25.45 -4.98
CA SER A 167 25.29 26.24 -5.23
C SER A 167 25.48 26.32 -6.74
N PRO A 168 25.05 27.40 -7.41
CA PRO A 168 25.72 27.81 -8.63
C PRO A 168 27.08 28.38 -8.19
N THR A 169 28.15 27.66 -8.48
CA THR A 169 29.53 28.15 -8.33
C THR A 169 29.74 29.32 -9.31
N PRO A 170 30.55 30.35 -8.96
CA PRO A 170 30.68 31.60 -9.72
C PRO A 170 31.25 31.42 -11.13
#